data_AF-A0A836CEP2-F1
#
_entry.id   AF-A0A836CEP2-F1
#
_cell.length_a   1.000
_cell.length_b   1.000
_cell.length_c   1.000
_cell.angle_alpha   90.00
_cell.angle_beta   90.00
_cell.angle_gamma   90.00
#
_symmetry.space_group_name_H-M   'P 1'
#
loop_
_entity.id
_entity.type
_entity.pdbx_description
1 polymer ?
#
loop_
_entity_poly.entity_id
_entity_poly.type
_entity_poly.pdbx_seq_one_letter_code
_entity_poly.pdbx_strand_id
1 'polypeptide(L)'
;MLYEQIEVNKTHGKLFKAATALVPADKAVPFPDFDADTLSGRKKVSVALDLRGQVAVVGVSFKHFGYAMLPAWLGALKRQHPQAVTANLNLAEGLVISFLRPLLVMDMKRNVAPEQHSSTYVLFGDAEDIRTDLDIMNRLTGHIFLLDKEGKIRWRGCGIATPEELDSMLACYEQLVEPPGNKRLPHGAA
;
A
#
# COMPACT_ATOMS: atom_id res chain seq x y z
N MET A 1 3.53 -7.09 21.79
CA MET A 1 2.72 -8.28 21.45
C MET A 1 1.37 -8.33 22.17
N LEU A 2 1.26 -8.59 23.49
CA LEU A 2 -0.06 -8.69 24.16
C LEU A 2 -0.84 -7.35 24.19
N TYR A 3 -0.16 -6.23 24.48
CA TYR A 3 -0.76 -4.90 24.48
C TYR A 3 -1.25 -4.46 23.09
N GLU A 4 -0.44 -4.67 22.05
CA GLU A 4 -0.80 -4.35 20.66
C GLU A 4 -2.04 -5.13 20.21
N GLN A 5 -2.19 -6.39 20.66
CA GLN A 5 -3.33 -7.22 20.31
C GLN A 5 -4.62 -6.77 20.99
N ILE A 6 -4.54 -6.26 22.23
CA ILE A 6 -5.67 -5.68 22.95
C ILE A 6 -6.09 -4.33 22.33
N GLU A 7 -5.13 -3.48 21.96
CA GLU A 7 -5.40 -2.20 21.28
C GLU A 7 -6.03 -2.42 19.91
N VAL A 8 -5.49 -3.33 19.10
CA VAL A 8 -6.03 -3.69 17.79
C VAL A 8 -7.45 -4.22 17.89
N ASN A 9 -7.77 -5.02 18.91
CA ASN A 9 -9.14 -5.50 19.12
C ASN A 9 -10.11 -4.40 19.56
N LYS A 10 -9.64 -3.34 20.22
CA LYS A 10 -10.46 -2.20 20.65
C LYS A 10 -10.66 -1.15 19.55
N THR A 11 -9.66 -0.93 18.69
CA THR A 11 -9.73 0.07 17.61
C THR A 11 -9.97 -0.55 16.23
N HIS A 12 -10.22 -1.86 16.17
CA HIS A 12 -10.25 -2.64 14.93
C HIS A 12 -8.99 -2.45 14.07
N GLY A 13 -7.84 -2.29 14.73
CA GLY A 13 -6.54 -2.04 14.09
C GLY A 13 -6.35 -0.63 13.55
N LYS A 14 -7.25 0.32 13.82
CA LYS A 14 -7.06 1.73 13.47
C LYS A 14 -6.02 2.35 14.41
N LEU A 15 -5.02 3.02 13.84
CA LEU A 15 -3.97 3.74 14.58
C LEU A 15 -4.17 5.25 14.51
N PHE A 16 -4.58 5.74 13.35
CA PHE A 16 -4.90 7.14 13.09
C PHE A 16 -5.99 7.21 12.01
N LYS A 17 -6.77 8.31 12.01
CA LYS A 17 -7.69 8.61 10.92
C LYS A 17 -6.88 9.18 9.75
N ALA A 18 -7.09 8.66 8.55
CA ALA A 18 -6.37 9.13 7.38
C ALA A 18 -6.62 10.63 7.13
N ALA A 19 -5.61 11.32 6.59
CA ALA A 19 -5.72 12.72 6.21
C ALA A 19 -6.77 12.88 5.10
N THR A 20 -7.40 14.06 5.01
CA THR A 20 -8.38 14.34 3.94
C THR A 20 -7.76 14.93 2.67
N ALA A 21 -6.46 15.24 2.70
CA ALA A 21 -5.76 15.94 1.63
C ALA A 21 -4.36 15.37 1.38
N LEU A 22 -3.83 15.66 0.20
CA LEU A 22 -2.48 15.28 -0.20
C LEU A 22 -1.43 16.06 0.60
N VAL A 23 -0.35 15.39 0.96
CA VAL A 23 0.90 16.03 1.36
C VAL A 23 1.42 16.85 0.17
N PRO A 24 1.83 18.11 0.35
CA PRO A 24 2.46 18.90 -0.70
C PRO A 24 3.72 18.22 -1.26
N ALA A 25 3.96 18.30 -2.57
CA ALA A 25 5.01 17.53 -3.26
C ALA A 25 6.44 17.89 -2.81
N ASP A 26 6.64 19.11 -2.31
CA ASP A 26 7.87 19.65 -1.73
C ASP A 26 8.12 19.14 -0.30
N LYS A 27 7.07 18.71 0.40
CA LYS A 27 7.13 18.15 1.76
C LYS A 27 7.00 16.63 1.79
N ALA A 28 6.70 16.02 0.65
CA ALA A 28 6.50 14.59 0.54
C ALA A 28 7.84 13.85 0.53
N VAL A 29 7.90 12.77 1.33
CA VAL A 29 9.08 11.90 1.42
C VAL A 29 9.02 10.80 0.37
N PRO A 30 10.16 10.32 -0.16
CA PRO A 30 10.19 9.19 -1.06
C PRO A 30 9.71 7.91 -0.36
N PHE A 31 9.07 7.02 -1.11
CA PHE A 31 8.85 5.65 -0.67
C PHE A 31 10.21 4.93 -0.62
N PRO A 32 10.53 4.17 0.44
CA PRO A 32 11.82 3.52 0.58
C PRO A 32 12.03 2.50 -0.54
N ASP A 33 13.26 2.39 -1.02
CA ASP A 33 13.64 1.39 -2.00
C ASP A 33 14.27 0.18 -1.33
N PHE A 34 13.84 -1.00 -1.77
CA PHE A 34 14.33 -2.29 -1.29
C PHE A 34 13.94 -3.38 -2.28
N ASP A 35 14.67 -4.48 -2.24
CA ASP A 35 14.44 -5.63 -3.11
C ASP A 35 13.42 -6.59 -2.50
N ALA A 36 12.41 -6.99 -3.27
CA ALA A 36 11.46 -8.03 -2.88
C ALA A 36 11.25 -9.05 -4.01
N ASP A 37 10.76 -10.24 -3.65
CA ASP A 37 10.29 -11.20 -4.64
C ASP A 37 8.82 -10.94 -4.97
N THR A 38 8.36 -11.20 -6.19
CA THR A 38 6.93 -11.21 -6.48
C THR A 38 6.35 -12.61 -6.35
N LEU A 39 5.04 -12.72 -6.08
CA LEU A 39 4.36 -14.02 -6.16
C LEU A 39 4.40 -14.61 -7.56
N SER A 40 4.46 -13.78 -8.62
CA SER A 40 4.65 -14.28 -10.00
C SER A 40 6.02 -14.92 -10.23
N GLY A 41 6.97 -14.77 -9.30
CA GLY A 41 8.27 -15.42 -9.33
C GLY A 41 9.43 -14.53 -9.74
N ARG A 42 9.21 -13.23 -10.02
CA ARG A 42 10.31 -12.27 -10.20
C ARG A 42 11.08 -12.17 -8.87
N LYS A 43 12.40 -12.06 -8.96
CA LYS A 43 13.31 -12.07 -7.81
C LYS A 43 14.05 -10.76 -7.71
N LYS A 44 14.26 -10.29 -6.47
CA LYS A 44 15.01 -9.05 -6.17
C LYS A 44 14.55 -7.87 -7.05
N VAL A 45 13.25 -7.64 -7.07
CA VAL A 45 12.66 -6.49 -7.74
C VAL A 45 12.75 -5.29 -6.79
N SER A 46 13.42 -4.23 -7.21
CA SER A 46 13.38 -2.94 -6.53
C SER A 46 11.95 -2.39 -6.57
N VAL A 47 11.29 -2.37 -5.41
CA VAL A 47 9.86 -2.04 -5.31
C VAL A 47 9.61 -0.57 -5.68
N ALA A 48 10.48 0.35 -5.25
CA ALA A 48 10.29 1.76 -5.56
C ALA A 48 10.45 2.05 -7.06
N LEU A 49 11.41 1.39 -7.73
CA LEU A 49 11.61 1.55 -9.17
C LEU A 49 10.48 0.92 -9.99
N ASP A 50 9.99 -0.26 -9.61
CA ASP A 50 8.91 -0.97 -10.32
C ASP A 50 7.56 -0.21 -10.25
N LEU A 51 7.39 0.63 -9.23
CA LEU A 51 6.20 1.48 -9.05
C LEU A 51 6.36 2.90 -9.58
N ARG A 52 7.56 3.32 -9.99
CA ARG A 52 7.84 4.69 -10.42
C ARG A 52 7.20 5.00 -11.78
N GLY A 53 6.89 6.28 -12.03
CA GLY A 53 6.32 6.76 -13.29
C GLY A 53 4.80 6.72 -13.35
N GLN A 54 4.15 6.14 -12.35
CA GLN A 54 2.71 5.97 -12.24
C GLN A 54 2.22 6.32 -10.84
N VAL A 55 0.97 6.74 -10.73
CA VAL A 55 0.32 6.91 -9.41
C VAL A 55 -0.08 5.52 -8.92
N ALA A 56 0.38 5.14 -7.74
CA ALA A 56 0.18 3.80 -7.20
C ALA A 56 -0.36 3.83 -5.78
N VAL A 57 -1.24 2.88 -5.44
CA VAL A 57 -1.64 2.63 -4.06
C VAL A 57 -1.01 1.33 -3.58
N VAL A 58 -0.19 1.43 -2.53
CA VAL A 58 0.55 0.32 -1.94
C VAL A 58 -0.08 -0.05 -0.61
N GLY A 59 -0.54 -1.29 -0.48
CA GLY A 59 -0.96 -1.88 0.79
C GLY A 59 0.19 -2.65 1.41
N VAL A 60 0.55 -2.35 2.66
CA VAL A 60 1.65 -3.00 3.39
C VAL A 60 1.08 -3.81 4.56
N SER A 61 1.53 -5.05 4.70
CA SER A 61 1.13 -5.94 5.79
C SER A 61 2.29 -6.84 6.24
N PHE A 62 2.30 -7.22 7.51
CA PHE A 62 3.31 -8.13 8.09
C PHE A 62 2.73 -9.46 8.52
N LYS A 63 1.41 -9.48 8.75
CA LYS A 63 0.65 -10.62 9.27
C LYS A 63 -0.67 -10.72 8.52
N HIS A 64 -1.27 -11.91 8.57
CA HIS A 64 -2.55 -12.20 7.93
C HIS A 64 -3.66 -11.22 8.36
N PHE A 65 -3.68 -10.81 9.63
CA PHE A 65 -4.68 -9.87 10.14
C PHE A 65 -4.64 -8.50 9.44
N GLY A 66 -3.45 -7.92 9.29
CA GLY A 66 -3.28 -6.67 8.56
C GLY A 66 -3.54 -6.82 7.06
N TYR A 67 -3.16 -7.96 6.48
CA TYR A 67 -3.46 -8.29 5.09
C TYR A 67 -4.98 -8.31 4.81
N ALA A 68 -5.79 -8.86 5.73
CA ALA A 68 -7.24 -8.93 5.58
C ALA A 68 -7.93 -7.56 5.46
N MET A 69 -7.25 -6.47 5.83
CA MET A 69 -7.77 -5.10 5.72
C MET A 69 -7.51 -4.48 4.34
N LEU A 70 -6.44 -4.87 3.66
CA LEU A 70 -5.99 -4.26 2.40
C LEU A 70 -7.00 -4.39 1.24
N PRO A 71 -7.71 -5.52 1.06
CA PRO A 71 -8.66 -5.67 -0.05
C PRO A 71 -9.76 -4.61 -0.10
N ALA A 72 -10.22 -4.11 1.05
CA ALA A 72 -11.24 -3.05 1.08
C ALA A 72 -10.74 -1.76 0.42
N TRP A 73 -9.51 -1.35 0.75
CA TRP A 73 -8.86 -0.17 0.19
C TRP A 73 -8.53 -0.34 -1.29
N LEU A 74 -7.74 -1.37 -1.63
CA LEU A 74 -7.28 -1.58 -3.00
C LEU A 74 -8.43 -1.91 -3.95
N GLY A 75 -9.42 -2.67 -3.45
CA GLY A 75 -10.63 -3.01 -4.19
C GLY A 75 -11.50 -1.80 -4.48
N ALA A 76 -11.62 -0.85 -3.55
CA ALA A 76 -12.36 0.40 -3.80
C ALA A 76 -11.73 1.19 -4.95
N LEU A 77 -10.40 1.34 -4.94
CA LEU A 77 -9.68 1.99 -6.03
C LEU A 77 -9.88 1.27 -7.36
N LYS A 78 -9.70 -0.06 -7.40
CA LYS A 78 -9.84 -0.85 -8.63
C LYS A 78 -11.26 -0.85 -9.20
N ARG A 79 -12.30 -0.75 -8.36
CA ARG A 79 -13.69 -0.66 -8.84
C ARG A 79 -13.96 0.66 -9.57
N GLN A 80 -13.44 1.78 -9.07
CA GLN A 80 -13.65 3.09 -9.67
C GLN A 80 -12.65 3.39 -10.79
N HIS A 81 -11.42 2.88 -10.65
CA HIS A 81 -10.30 3.07 -11.57
C HIS A 81 -9.67 1.71 -11.91
N PRO A 82 -10.24 0.91 -12.83
CA PRO A 82 -9.75 -0.43 -13.15
C PRO A 82 -8.27 -0.50 -13.56
N GLN A 83 -7.80 0.55 -14.26
CA GLN A 83 -6.41 0.75 -14.69
C GLN A 83 -5.47 1.26 -13.59
N ALA A 84 -5.98 1.58 -12.40
CA ALA A 84 -5.15 2.08 -11.31
C ALA A 84 -4.09 1.05 -10.89
N VAL A 85 -2.91 1.53 -10.54
CA VAL A 85 -1.84 0.66 -10.09
C VAL A 85 -2.01 0.42 -8.61
N THR A 86 -2.13 -0.86 -8.26
CA THR A 86 -2.20 -1.31 -6.86
C THR A 86 -1.14 -2.35 -6.61
N ALA A 87 -0.44 -2.23 -5.49
CA ALA A 87 0.55 -3.20 -5.04
C ALA A 87 0.23 -3.70 -3.63
N ASN A 88 0.46 -4.99 -3.40
CA ASN A 88 0.45 -5.58 -2.06
C ASN A 88 1.90 -5.89 -1.67
N LEU A 89 2.33 -5.38 -0.52
CA LEU A 89 3.63 -5.65 0.06
C LEU A 89 3.44 -6.47 1.33
N ASN A 90 3.95 -7.70 1.32
CA ASN A 90 3.98 -8.58 2.47
C ASN A 90 5.39 -8.65 3.05
N LEU A 91 5.57 -8.06 4.23
CA LEU A 91 6.82 -8.04 4.97
C LEU A 91 6.80 -9.18 5.99
N ALA A 92 7.18 -10.37 5.54
CA ALA A 92 7.19 -11.60 6.31
C ALA A 92 8.42 -11.66 7.23
N GLU A 93 8.36 -10.92 8.33
CA GLU A 93 9.47 -10.80 9.26
C GLU A 93 9.63 -12.02 10.18
N GLY A 94 10.89 -12.46 10.35
CA GLY A 94 11.29 -13.49 11.31
C GLY A 94 12.21 -14.57 10.72
N LEU A 95 13.22 -14.96 11.48
CA LEU A 95 14.21 -15.98 11.07
C LEU A 95 13.55 -17.34 10.80
N VAL A 96 12.64 -17.78 11.68
CA VAL A 96 11.92 -19.05 11.54
C VAL A 96 10.99 -19.05 10.32
N ILE A 97 10.37 -17.91 10.05
CA ILE A 97 9.46 -17.71 8.90
C ILE A 97 10.21 -17.84 7.57
N SER A 98 11.48 -17.46 7.54
CA SER A 98 12.33 -17.57 6.34
C SER A 98 12.58 -19.03 5.93
N PHE A 99 12.65 -19.98 6.88
CA PHE A 99 12.76 -21.41 6.58
C PHE A 99 11.47 -22.00 5.98
N LEU A 100 10.31 -21.41 6.28
CA LEU A 100 9.00 -21.83 5.76
C LEU A 100 8.60 -21.10 4.48
N ARG A 101 9.51 -20.32 3.87
CA ARG A 101 9.29 -19.56 2.64
C ARG A 101 8.52 -20.31 1.54
N PRO A 102 8.90 -21.55 1.12
CA PRO A 102 8.17 -22.22 0.04
C PRO A 102 6.72 -22.53 0.39
N LEU A 103 6.45 -22.90 1.65
CA LEU A 103 5.09 -23.19 2.13
C LEU A 103 4.25 -21.92 2.22
N LEU A 104 4.82 -20.84 2.74
CA LEU A 104 4.15 -19.54 2.85
C LEU A 104 3.83 -18.94 1.49
N VAL A 105 4.78 -18.99 0.54
CA VAL A 105 4.53 -18.53 -0.84
C VAL A 105 3.47 -19.40 -1.52
N MET A 106 3.47 -20.71 -1.28
CA MET A 106 2.43 -21.60 -1.82
C MET A 106 1.05 -21.26 -1.26
N ASP A 107 0.93 -21.01 0.04
CA ASP A 107 -0.32 -20.58 0.68
C ASP A 107 -0.79 -19.21 0.15
N MET A 108 0.12 -18.23 0.03
CA MET A 108 -0.18 -16.93 -0.57
C MET A 108 -0.69 -17.07 -2.00
N LYS A 109 -0.08 -17.91 -2.83
CA LYS A 109 -0.54 -18.15 -4.21
C LYS A 109 -1.93 -18.75 -4.30
N ARG A 110 -2.35 -19.52 -3.30
CA ARG A 110 -3.70 -20.10 -3.22
C ARG A 110 -4.75 -19.06 -2.83
N ASN A 111 -4.37 -18.08 -2.01
CA ASN A 111 -5.28 -17.09 -1.43
C ASN A 111 -5.28 -15.74 -2.15
N VAL A 112 -4.26 -15.45 -2.96
CA VAL A 112 -4.15 -14.24 -3.79
C VAL A 112 -4.56 -14.59 -5.21
N ALA A 113 -5.45 -13.78 -5.80
CA ALA A 113 -5.91 -13.98 -7.16
C ALA A 113 -4.73 -13.94 -8.16
N PRO A 114 -4.67 -14.82 -9.18
CA PRO A 114 -3.52 -14.93 -10.10
C PRO A 114 -3.10 -13.60 -10.74
N GLU A 115 -4.07 -12.73 -11.03
CA GLU A 115 -3.87 -11.43 -11.68
C GLU A 115 -3.12 -10.45 -10.78
N GLN A 116 -3.13 -10.69 -9.47
CA GLN A 116 -2.43 -9.89 -8.46
C GLN A 116 -1.04 -10.45 -8.12
N HIS A 117 -0.64 -11.60 -8.68
CA HIS A 117 0.65 -12.22 -8.34
C HIS A 117 1.84 -11.37 -8.77
N SER A 118 1.74 -10.62 -9.87
CA SER A 118 2.80 -9.75 -10.37
C SER A 118 2.97 -8.47 -9.55
N SER A 119 1.90 -8.00 -8.91
CA SER A 119 1.86 -6.81 -8.05
C SER A 119 1.84 -7.12 -6.55
N THR A 120 2.03 -8.39 -6.18
CA THR A 120 2.20 -8.82 -4.79
C THR A 120 3.66 -9.12 -4.54
N TYR A 121 4.30 -8.24 -3.78
CA TYR A 121 5.70 -8.31 -3.36
C TYR A 121 5.79 -8.96 -1.99
N VAL A 122 6.80 -9.79 -1.79
CA VAL A 122 7.05 -10.52 -0.56
C VAL A 122 8.52 -10.37 -0.21
N LEU A 123 8.76 -9.79 0.97
CA LEU A 123 10.07 -9.74 1.60
C LEU A 123 10.07 -10.71 2.77
N PHE A 124 11.07 -11.59 2.84
CA PHE A 124 11.33 -12.42 4.02
C PHE A 124 12.60 -11.93 4.69
N GLY A 125 12.59 -11.81 6.02
CA GLY A 125 13.77 -11.40 6.78
C GLY A 125 13.50 -10.17 7.64
N ASP A 126 14.51 -9.34 7.81
CA ASP A 126 14.36 -8.09 8.55
C ASP A 126 13.74 -7.01 7.66
N ALA A 127 12.83 -6.23 8.22
CA ALA A 127 12.20 -5.09 7.57
C ALA A 127 12.21 -3.84 8.47
N GLU A 128 13.09 -3.79 9.48
CA GLU A 128 13.20 -2.68 10.42
C GLU A 128 13.46 -1.34 9.72
N ASP A 129 14.39 -1.28 8.77
CA ASP A 129 14.69 -0.07 8.01
C ASP A 129 13.45 0.42 7.23
N ILE A 130 12.76 -0.50 6.55
CA ILE A 130 11.52 -0.21 5.80
C ILE A 130 10.43 0.30 6.75
N ARG A 131 10.30 -0.28 7.94
CA ARG A 131 9.33 0.18 8.95
C ARG A 131 9.66 1.57 9.43
N THR A 132 10.92 1.84 9.72
CA THR A 132 11.40 3.15 10.17
C THR A 132 11.12 4.22 9.12
N ASP A 133 11.46 3.96 7.86
CA ASP A 133 11.25 4.89 6.75
C ASP A 133 9.76 5.16 6.48
N LEU A 134 8.91 4.15 6.66
CA LEU A 134 7.46 4.26 6.51
C LEU A 134 6.73 4.76 7.76
N ASP A 135 7.43 4.96 8.88
CA ASP A 135 6.86 5.25 10.20
C ASP A 135 5.82 4.20 10.65
N ILE A 136 6.13 2.92 10.41
CA ILE A 136 5.29 1.79 10.80
C ILE A 136 5.73 1.24 12.16
N MET A 137 5.00 1.66 13.19
CA MET A 137 5.19 1.14 14.55
C MET A 137 4.42 -0.17 14.78
N ASN A 138 3.16 -0.25 14.34
CA ASN A 138 2.31 -1.42 14.58
C ASN A 138 2.27 -2.35 13.34
N ARG A 139 2.72 -3.59 13.54
CA ARG A 139 2.86 -4.63 12.52
C ARG A 139 1.59 -5.49 12.34
N LEU A 140 0.63 -5.38 13.25
CA LEU A 140 -0.63 -6.14 13.18
C LEU A 140 -1.60 -5.51 12.19
N THR A 141 -1.54 -4.19 12.02
CA THR A 141 -2.41 -3.39 11.17
C THR A 141 -1.93 -3.36 9.71
N GLY A 142 -2.86 -3.33 8.76
CA GLY A 142 -2.57 -3.02 7.35
C GLY A 142 -2.38 -1.52 7.15
N HIS A 143 -1.37 -1.13 6.38
CA HIS A 143 -1.05 0.27 6.07
C HIS A 143 -1.23 0.54 4.59
N ILE A 144 -1.68 1.74 4.24
CA ILE A 144 -1.96 2.15 2.87
C ILE A 144 -1.15 3.40 2.56
N PHE A 145 -0.46 3.40 1.42
CA PHE A 145 0.33 4.52 0.94
C PHE A 145 -0.09 4.85 -0.49
N LEU A 146 -0.43 6.11 -0.74
CA LEU A 146 -0.63 6.63 -2.10
C LEU A 146 0.65 7.30 -2.55
N LEU A 147 1.20 6.84 -3.67
CA LEU A 147 2.41 7.34 -4.28
C LEU A 147 2.08 8.16 -5.52
N ASP A 148 2.78 9.28 -5.71
CA ASP A 148 2.76 9.98 -7.00
C ASP A 148 3.73 9.35 -8.02
N LYS A 149 3.75 9.91 -9.23
CA LYS A 149 4.61 9.43 -10.33
C LYS A 149 6.11 9.53 -10.03
N GLU A 150 6.52 10.39 -9.09
CA GLU A 150 7.91 10.49 -8.66
C GLU A 150 8.28 9.40 -7.63
N GLY A 151 7.30 8.66 -7.12
CA GLY A 151 7.47 7.67 -6.05
C GLY A 151 7.44 8.28 -4.65
N LYS A 152 6.91 9.50 -4.48
CA LYS A 152 6.78 10.13 -3.16
C LYS A 152 5.46 9.74 -2.51
N ILE A 153 5.47 9.58 -1.18
CA ILE A 153 4.28 9.29 -0.39
C ILE A 153 3.45 10.56 -0.23
N ARG A 154 2.25 10.56 -0.80
CA ARG A 154 1.37 11.73 -0.83
C ARG A 154 0.15 11.61 0.06
N TRP A 155 -0.20 10.40 0.48
CA TRP A 155 -1.30 10.16 1.42
C TRP A 155 -1.08 8.82 2.12
N ARG A 156 -1.58 8.70 3.36
CA ARG A 156 -1.44 7.51 4.20
C ARG A 156 -2.76 7.15 4.87
N GLY A 157 -3.02 5.85 5.00
CA GLY A 157 -4.13 5.29 5.77
C GLY A 157 -3.70 4.02 6.49
N CYS A 158 -4.51 3.55 7.44
CA CYS A 158 -4.24 2.29 8.13
C CYS A 158 -5.53 1.64 8.63
N GLY A 159 -5.47 0.35 8.96
CA GLY A 159 -6.58 -0.36 9.60
C GLY A 159 -7.75 -0.65 8.67
N ILE A 160 -8.91 -0.95 9.26
CA ILE A 160 -10.17 -1.10 8.52
C ILE A 160 -10.57 0.24 7.92
N ALA A 161 -10.86 0.25 6.62
CA ALA A 161 -11.27 1.47 5.91
C ALA A 161 -12.64 1.96 6.38
N THR A 162 -12.76 3.26 6.69
CA THR A 162 -14.07 3.91 6.79
C THR A 162 -14.48 4.49 5.44
N PRO A 163 -15.80 4.70 5.18
CA PRO A 163 -16.26 5.32 3.93
C PRO A 163 -15.57 6.66 3.63
N GLU A 164 -15.38 7.51 4.65
CA GLU A 164 -14.77 8.83 4.48
C GLU A 164 -13.29 8.73 4.09
N GLU A 165 -12.58 7.73 4.59
CA GLU A 165 -11.17 7.53 4.23
C GLU A 165 -11.04 6.93 2.81
N LEU A 166 -11.98 6.08 2.40
CA LEU A 166 -12.05 5.60 1.02
C LEU A 166 -12.29 6.76 0.06
N ASP A 167 -13.28 7.62 0.36
CA ASP A 167 -13.58 8.82 -0.43
C ASP A 167 -12.37 9.76 -0.49
N SER A 168 -11.71 9.98 0.64
CA SER A 168 -10.48 10.78 0.68
C SER A 168 -9.36 10.18 -0.16
N MET A 169 -9.13 8.87 -0.08
CA MET A 169 -8.09 8.18 -0.84
C MET A 169 -8.38 8.29 -2.35
N LEU A 170 -9.63 8.07 -2.76
CA LEU A 170 -10.08 8.15 -4.15
C LEU A 170 -9.91 9.58 -4.70
N ALA A 171 -10.35 10.59 -3.96
CA ALA A 171 -10.19 11.99 -4.34
C ALA A 171 -8.71 12.40 -4.43
N CYS A 172 -7.88 11.93 -3.51
CA CYS A 172 -6.43 12.17 -3.54
C CYS A 172 -5.77 11.48 -4.75
N TYR A 173 -6.18 10.25 -5.07
CA TYR A 173 -5.69 9.53 -6.25
C TYR A 173 -6.05 10.27 -7.54
N GLU A 174 -7.30 10.71 -7.68
CA GLU A 174 -7.77 11.45 -8.86
C GLU A 174 -6.97 12.74 -9.06
N GLN A 175 -6.69 13.49 -8.00
CA GLN A 175 -5.85 14.68 -8.04
C GLN A 175 -4.40 14.43 -8.47
N LEU A 176 -3.86 13.22 -8.30
CA LEU A 176 -2.50 12.88 -8.74
C LEU A 176 -2.46 12.35 -10.17
N VAL A 177 -3.53 11.71 -10.62
CA VAL A 177 -3.65 11.21 -11.99
C VAL A 177 -3.97 12.37 -12.94
N GLU A 178 -4.85 13.28 -12.52
CA GLU A 178 -5.15 14.52 -13.23
C GLU A 178 -4.06 15.56 -12.93
N PRO A 179 -3.32 16.06 -13.94
CA PRO A 179 -2.33 17.10 -13.69
C PRO A 179 -3.02 18.36 -13.14
N PRO A 180 -2.41 19.06 -12.15
CA PRO A 180 -2.87 20.39 -11.76
C PRO A 180 -2.65 21.36 -12.93
N GLY A 181 -3.61 21.45 -13.86
CA GLY A 181 -3.47 22.30 -15.03
C GLY A 181 -4.40 22.09 -16.22
N ASN A 182 -5.34 21.14 -16.20
CA ASN A 182 -6.29 20.99 -17.33
C ASN A 182 -7.75 21.13 -16.91
N LYS A 183 -8.10 22.24 -16.26
CA LYS A 183 -9.44 22.81 -16.45
C LYS A 183 -9.52 23.21 -17.92
N ARG A 184 -10.10 22.36 -18.77
CA ARG A 184 -10.51 22.77 -20.11
C ARG A 184 -11.41 23.99 -19.95
N LEU A 185 -10.89 25.17 -20.29
CA LEU A 185 -11.72 26.35 -20.49
C LEU A 185 -12.78 25.96 -21.53
N PRO A 186 -14.08 26.17 -21.27
CA PRO A 186 -15.10 25.90 -22.27
C PRO A 186 -14.79 26.71 -23.53
N HIS A 187 -14.42 26.01 -24.60
CA HIS A 187 -14.41 26.58 -25.95
C HIS A 187 -15.86 26.81 -26.36
N GLY A 188 -16.27 28.07 -26.45
CA GLY A 188 -17.55 28.44 -27.04
C GLY A 188 -18.21 29.67 -26.43
N ALA A 189 -17.60 30.84 -26.64
CA ALA A 189 -18.30 32.12 -26.63
C ALA A 189 -17.48 33.15 -27.43
N ALA A 190 -17.57 33.07 -28.75
CA ALA A 190 -17.41 34.17 -29.70
C ALA A 190 -17.99 33.73 -31.05
#